data_AF-A0A6G2G109-F1
#
_entry.id   AF-A0A6G2G109-F1
#
_cell.length_a   1.000
_cell.length_b   1.000
_cell.length_c   1.000
_cell.angle_alpha   90.00
_cell.angle_beta   90.00
_cell.angle_gamma   90.00
#
_symmetry.space_group_name_H-M   'P 1'
#
loop_
_entity.id
_entity.type
_entity.pdbx_description
1 polymer ?
#
loop_
_entity_poly.entity_id
_entity_poly.type
_entity_poly.pdbx_seq_one_letter_code
_entity_poly.pdbx_strand_id
1 'polypeptide(L)'
;MTDAYRTVAGPGEASFEVRGSEFVGYVDRANTVAEAEAFVEQIEARHPDATHNVPAYRVPAGGESSGGSTMLREYSSDDGEPSGSSGKPALNVLVQQDIRNVVAVVTRYYGGTNLGVGGLARAYSRGVKDAVADAGTVEEVPHETFAVTVAYDDSGSVRGLLESAGVEFDADYEADVSFAVRASVEDAADLRDRIRSATSGRADIE
;
A
#
# COMPACT_ATOMS: atom_id res chain seq x y z
N MET A 1 9.31 12.94 11.42
CA MET A 1 7.86 13.18 11.22
C MET A 1 7.46 11.94 10.50
N THR A 2 6.97 10.95 11.24
CA THR A 2 6.87 9.56 10.79
C THR A 2 6.28 9.52 9.39
N ASP A 3 6.97 8.87 8.44
CA ASP A 3 6.50 8.60 7.07
C ASP A 3 5.34 7.57 7.06
N ALA A 4 4.56 7.55 8.14
CA ALA A 4 3.40 6.71 8.30
C ALA A 4 2.36 7.07 7.25
N TYR A 5 1.76 6.05 6.64
CA TYR A 5 0.71 6.22 5.66
C TYR A 5 -0.50 5.38 6.04
N ARG A 6 -1.67 5.83 5.58
CA ARG A 6 -2.90 5.08 5.77
C ARG A 6 -3.10 4.11 4.63
N THR A 7 -3.48 2.88 4.93
CA THR A 7 -3.90 1.87 3.96
C THR A 7 -5.10 1.07 4.47
N VAL A 8 -5.65 0.16 3.66
CA VAL A 8 -6.72 -0.77 4.07
C VAL A 8 -6.16 -1.89 4.95
N ALA A 9 -6.93 -2.37 5.94
CA ALA A 9 -6.44 -3.42 6.84
C ALA A 9 -6.26 -4.78 6.13
N GLY A 10 -6.98 -4.99 5.04
CA GLY A 10 -6.97 -6.18 4.20
C GLY A 10 -8.03 -6.05 3.10
N PRO A 11 -8.51 -7.17 2.53
CA PRO A 11 -9.56 -7.13 1.51
C PRO A 11 -10.90 -6.65 2.09
N GLY A 12 -11.63 -5.86 1.31
CA GLY A 12 -13.00 -5.44 1.62
C GLY A 12 -13.92 -5.50 0.42
N GLU A 13 -15.18 -5.82 0.68
CA GLU A 13 -16.22 -6.01 -0.35
C GLU A 13 -17.54 -5.39 0.12
N ALA A 14 -18.19 -4.60 -0.74
CA ALA A 14 -19.52 -4.06 -0.45
C ALA A 14 -20.36 -3.93 -1.72
N SER A 15 -21.64 -4.31 -1.65
CA SER A 15 -22.58 -4.18 -2.77
C SER A 15 -23.80 -3.33 -2.44
N PHE A 16 -24.35 -2.69 -3.47
CA PHE A 16 -25.60 -1.95 -3.38
C PHE A 16 -26.25 -1.78 -4.75
N GLU A 17 -27.55 -1.48 -4.75
CA GLU A 17 -28.31 -1.21 -5.97
C GLU A 17 -28.76 0.24 -6.08
N VAL A 18 -28.75 0.79 -7.30
CA VAL A 18 -29.31 2.10 -7.63
C VAL A 18 -30.05 2.02 -8.96
N ARG A 19 -31.36 2.25 -8.93
CA ARG A 19 -32.23 2.24 -10.13
C ARG A 19 -32.08 0.95 -10.96
N GLY A 20 -32.01 -0.19 -10.26
CA GLY A 20 -31.86 -1.52 -10.86
C GLY A 20 -30.44 -1.87 -11.30
N SER A 21 -29.49 -0.92 -11.30
CA SER A 21 -28.08 -1.25 -11.49
C SER A 21 -27.48 -1.71 -10.17
N GLU A 22 -26.79 -2.84 -10.20
CA GLU A 22 -25.99 -3.34 -9.08
C GLU A 22 -24.55 -2.84 -9.21
N PHE A 23 -23.97 -2.46 -8.08
CA PHE A 23 -22.57 -2.09 -7.94
C PHE A 23 -21.95 -2.94 -6.82
N VAL A 24 -20.78 -3.50 -7.09
CA VAL A 24 -19.98 -4.23 -6.11
C VAL A 24 -18.60 -3.60 -6.06
N GLY A 25 -18.26 -2.98 -4.94
CA GLY A 25 -16.94 -2.41 -4.68
C GLY A 25 -16.03 -3.43 -4.02
N TYR A 26 -14.80 -3.49 -4.51
CA TYR A 26 -13.71 -4.29 -3.99
C TYR A 26 -12.53 -3.39 -3.68
N VAL A 27 -11.85 -3.65 -2.57
CA VAL A 27 -10.55 -3.05 -2.25
C VAL A 27 -9.60 -4.09 -1.68
N ASP A 28 -8.31 -3.91 -1.92
CA ASP A 28 -7.26 -4.66 -1.24
C ASP A 28 -5.94 -3.86 -1.23
N ARG A 29 -4.97 -4.35 -0.46
CA ARG A 29 -3.60 -3.83 -0.45
C ARG A 29 -2.91 -4.11 -1.77
N ALA A 30 -2.20 -3.11 -2.27
CA ALA A 30 -1.28 -3.25 -3.39
C ALA A 30 -0.08 -2.31 -3.18
N ASN A 31 1.10 -2.88 -3.01
CA ASN A 31 2.36 -2.16 -2.81
C ASN A 31 3.09 -1.90 -4.10
N THR A 32 2.64 -2.48 -5.22
CA THR A 32 3.21 -2.25 -6.55
C THR A 32 2.12 -2.10 -7.61
N VAL A 33 2.51 -1.56 -8.78
CA VAL A 33 1.64 -1.53 -9.97
C VAL A 33 1.25 -2.94 -10.41
N ALA A 34 2.20 -3.88 -10.36
CA ALA A 34 1.95 -5.26 -10.77
C ALA A 34 0.91 -5.96 -9.87
N GLU A 35 0.98 -5.74 -8.56
CA GLU A 35 -0.03 -6.25 -7.61
C GLU A 35 -1.40 -5.63 -7.85
N ALA A 36 -1.46 -4.32 -8.09
CA ALA A 36 -2.72 -3.64 -8.40
C ALA A 36 -3.33 -4.17 -9.71
N GLU A 37 -2.53 -4.31 -10.78
CA GLU A 37 -3.00 -4.82 -12.06
C GLU A 37 -3.45 -6.29 -11.97
N ALA A 38 -2.72 -7.14 -11.22
CA ALA A 38 -3.13 -8.52 -10.97
C ALA A 38 -4.46 -8.62 -10.20
N PHE A 39 -4.71 -7.71 -9.25
CA PHE A 39 -5.99 -7.63 -8.56
C PHE A 39 -7.12 -7.23 -9.51
N VAL A 40 -6.89 -6.26 -10.40
CA VAL A 40 -7.88 -5.86 -11.41
C VAL A 40 -8.25 -7.05 -12.30
N GLU A 41 -7.26 -7.77 -12.82
CA GLU A 41 -7.47 -8.98 -13.64
C GLU A 41 -8.24 -10.06 -12.88
N GLN A 42 -7.97 -10.23 -11.58
CA GLN A 42 -8.68 -11.18 -10.73
C GLN A 42 -10.18 -10.83 -10.63
N ILE A 43 -10.52 -9.55 -10.42
CA ILE A 43 -11.91 -9.11 -10.33
C ILE A 43 -12.61 -9.22 -11.68
N GLU A 44 -11.95 -8.85 -12.78
CA GLU A 44 -12.48 -9.04 -14.13
C GLU A 44 -12.79 -10.52 -14.42
N ALA A 45 -11.90 -11.43 -14.04
CA ALA A 45 -12.12 -12.87 -14.19
C ALA A 45 -13.24 -13.41 -13.29
N ARG A 46 -13.46 -12.82 -12.10
CA ARG A 46 -14.59 -13.16 -11.20
C ARG A 46 -15.93 -12.69 -11.77
N HIS A 47 -15.94 -11.65 -12.60
CA HIS A 47 -17.15 -11.02 -13.13
C HIS A 47 -17.15 -10.89 -14.67
N PRO A 48 -17.11 -12.02 -15.41
CA PRO A 48 -17.05 -12.00 -16.88
C PRO A 48 -18.30 -11.41 -17.53
N ASP A 49 -19.44 -11.44 -16.83
CA ASP A 49 -20.73 -10.91 -17.31
C ASP A 49 -21.02 -9.48 -16.82
N ALA A 50 -20.06 -8.83 -16.16
CA ALA A 50 -20.21 -7.44 -15.73
C ALA A 50 -20.35 -6.51 -16.95
N THR A 51 -21.08 -5.42 -16.76
CA THR A 51 -21.12 -4.36 -17.77
C THR A 51 -19.80 -3.59 -17.78
N HIS A 52 -19.27 -3.27 -16.60
CA HIS A 52 -18.00 -2.57 -16.42
C HIS A 52 -17.32 -3.05 -15.13
N ASN A 53 -15.99 -3.15 -15.13
CA ASN A 53 -15.14 -3.32 -13.97
C ASN A 53 -14.21 -2.11 -13.91
N VAL A 54 -14.59 -1.09 -13.13
CA VAL A 54 -13.90 0.20 -13.12
C VAL A 54 -12.77 0.17 -12.10
N PRO A 55 -11.48 0.22 -12.51
CA PRO A 55 -10.35 0.19 -11.59
C PRO A 55 -9.93 1.59 -11.14
N ALA A 56 -9.40 1.67 -9.91
CA ALA A 56 -8.66 2.82 -9.40
C ALA A 56 -7.61 2.35 -8.39
N TYR A 57 -6.39 2.87 -8.44
CA TYR A 57 -5.35 2.53 -7.46
C TYR A 57 -4.40 3.69 -7.15
N ARG A 58 -3.79 3.63 -5.96
CA ARG A 58 -2.75 4.54 -5.47
C ARG A 58 -1.62 3.70 -4.90
N VAL A 59 -0.56 3.51 -5.69
CA VAL A 59 0.58 2.63 -5.34
C VAL A 59 1.92 3.34 -5.57
N PRO A 60 3.01 2.93 -4.94
CA PRO A 60 4.36 3.43 -5.23
C PRO A 60 4.71 3.40 -6.74
N ALA A 61 5.31 4.49 -7.24
CA ALA A 61 5.69 4.63 -8.65
C ALA A 61 7.01 3.92 -9.03
N GLY A 62 7.80 3.50 -8.04
CA GLY A 62 9.04 2.74 -8.24
C GLY A 62 9.18 1.66 -7.18
N GLY A 63 9.01 0.39 -7.58
CA GLY A 63 9.16 -0.78 -6.69
C GLY A 63 8.17 -0.82 -5.53
N GLU A 64 8.41 -1.70 -4.56
CA GLU A 64 7.76 -1.66 -3.25
C GLU A 64 8.12 -0.34 -2.53
N SER A 65 7.36 0.07 -1.52
CA SER A 65 7.64 1.29 -0.74
C SER A 65 9.00 1.22 -0.04
N SER A 66 10.11 1.54 -0.73
CA SER A 66 11.48 1.44 -0.22
C SER A 66 11.91 2.61 0.69
N GLY A 67 10.95 3.38 1.21
CA GLY A 67 11.24 4.45 2.17
C GLY A 67 11.58 5.82 1.56
N GLY A 68 11.19 6.87 2.27
CA GLY A 68 11.25 8.27 1.86
C GLY A 68 9.95 8.73 1.18
N SER A 69 9.94 9.98 0.73
CA SER A 69 8.83 10.59 -0.03
C SER A 69 8.57 9.84 -1.33
N THR A 70 7.83 8.74 -1.21
CA THR A 70 7.55 7.79 -2.27
C THR A 70 6.55 8.45 -3.21
N MET A 71 6.99 8.73 -4.45
CA MET A 71 6.05 9.19 -5.47
C MET A 71 4.98 8.13 -5.68
N LEU A 72 3.71 8.52 -5.55
CA LEU A 72 2.59 7.64 -5.84
C LEU A 72 2.23 7.70 -7.32
N ARG A 73 2.02 6.53 -7.92
CA ARG A 73 1.26 6.38 -9.14
C ARG A 73 -0.21 6.28 -8.78
N GLU A 74 -0.97 7.25 -9.25
CA GLU A 74 -2.42 7.25 -9.19
C GLU A 74 -2.96 6.89 -10.57
N TYR A 75 -3.83 5.88 -10.62
CA TYR A 75 -4.41 5.39 -11.87
C TYR A 75 -5.92 5.19 -11.70
N SER A 76 -6.65 5.45 -12.78
CA SER A 76 -8.05 5.08 -12.91
C SER A 76 -8.43 4.94 -14.37
N SER A 77 -9.37 4.06 -14.68
CA SER A 77 -10.01 3.95 -15.99
C SER A 77 -11.51 4.07 -15.83
N ASP A 78 -12.21 4.66 -16.80
CA ASP A 78 -13.68 4.64 -16.79
C ASP A 78 -14.25 3.30 -17.32
N ASP A 79 -13.40 2.41 -17.85
CA ASP A 79 -13.77 1.08 -18.39
C ASP A 79 -14.99 1.07 -19.32
N GLY A 80 -15.08 2.05 -20.23
CA GLY A 80 -16.19 2.15 -21.18
C GLY A 80 -17.45 2.83 -20.63
N GLU A 81 -17.48 3.22 -19.35
CA GLU A 81 -18.45 4.20 -18.85
C GLU A 81 -18.24 5.57 -19.51
N PRO A 82 -19.24 6.47 -19.46
CA PRO A 82 -19.07 7.85 -19.90
C PRO A 82 -17.85 8.51 -19.23
N SER A 83 -17.05 9.24 -20.01
CA SER A 83 -15.80 9.82 -19.55
C SER A 83 -15.97 10.69 -18.30
N GLY A 84 -15.12 10.47 -17.31
CA GLY A 84 -15.10 11.17 -16.03
C GLY A 84 -16.23 10.80 -15.08
N SER A 85 -17.01 9.76 -15.37
CA SER A 85 -18.17 9.37 -14.58
C SER A 85 -17.92 8.23 -13.60
N SER A 86 -16.79 7.52 -13.67
CA SER A 86 -16.55 6.34 -12.84
C SER A 86 -15.15 6.27 -12.25
N GLY A 87 -14.10 6.13 -13.07
CA GLY A 87 -12.74 5.87 -12.60
C GLY A 87 -12.19 7.02 -11.75
N LYS A 88 -12.32 8.25 -12.23
CA LYS A 88 -11.84 9.44 -11.50
C LYS A 88 -12.62 9.67 -10.19
N PRO A 89 -13.96 9.56 -10.15
CA PRO A 89 -14.72 9.52 -8.90
C PRO A 89 -14.25 8.43 -7.91
N ALA A 90 -14.00 7.20 -8.37
CA ALA A 90 -13.50 6.11 -7.55
C ALA A 90 -12.12 6.45 -6.94
N LEU A 91 -11.17 6.89 -7.77
CA LEU A 91 -9.83 7.30 -7.32
C LEU A 91 -9.87 8.45 -6.31
N ASN A 92 -10.75 9.44 -6.52
CA ASN A 92 -10.87 10.60 -5.64
C ASN A 92 -11.23 10.21 -4.19
N VAL A 93 -11.91 9.08 -3.97
CA VAL A 93 -12.20 8.58 -2.62
C VAL A 93 -10.92 8.21 -1.89
N LEU A 94 -10.03 7.47 -2.57
CA LEU A 94 -8.73 7.06 -2.02
C LEU A 94 -7.84 8.28 -1.76
N VAL A 95 -7.83 9.26 -2.68
CA VAL A 95 -7.07 10.51 -2.54
C VAL A 95 -7.57 11.34 -1.36
N GLN A 96 -8.88 11.56 -1.24
CA GLN A 96 -9.46 12.41 -0.20
C GLN A 96 -9.31 11.80 1.21
N GLN A 97 -9.25 10.48 1.31
CA GLN A 97 -9.01 9.78 2.57
C GLN A 97 -7.51 9.54 2.86
N ASP A 98 -6.63 10.02 1.97
CA ASP A 98 -5.20 9.76 1.93
C ASP A 98 -4.81 8.28 2.12
N ILE A 99 -5.56 7.38 1.48
CA ILE A 99 -5.29 5.94 1.51
C ILE A 99 -4.34 5.60 0.37
N ARG A 100 -3.22 4.96 0.69
CA ARG A 100 -2.13 4.58 -0.23
C ARG A 100 -1.91 3.08 -0.16
N ASN A 101 -1.08 2.56 -1.06
CA ASN A 101 -0.79 1.14 -1.22
C ASN A 101 -2.08 0.32 -1.35
N VAL A 102 -2.97 0.78 -2.23
CA VAL A 102 -4.34 0.28 -2.33
C VAL A 102 -4.78 0.22 -3.78
N VAL A 103 -5.53 -0.82 -4.09
CA VAL A 103 -6.27 -1.00 -5.34
C VAL A 103 -7.76 -1.14 -5.03
N ALA A 104 -8.59 -0.58 -5.89
CA ALA A 104 -10.03 -0.68 -5.85
C ALA A 104 -10.58 -1.04 -7.23
N VAL A 105 -11.61 -1.87 -7.27
CA VAL A 105 -12.39 -2.15 -8.47
C VAL A 105 -13.86 -2.03 -8.11
N VAL A 106 -14.64 -1.31 -8.91
CA VAL A 106 -16.09 -1.30 -8.78
C VAL A 106 -16.70 -1.98 -10.00
N THR A 107 -17.23 -3.16 -9.77
CA THR A 107 -17.99 -3.93 -10.75
C THR A 107 -19.41 -3.39 -10.84
N ARG A 108 -19.91 -3.20 -12.06
CA ARG A 108 -21.28 -2.75 -12.31
C ARG A 108 -22.02 -3.72 -13.21
N TYR A 109 -23.26 -4.02 -12.83
CA TYR A 109 -24.25 -4.67 -13.68
C TYR A 109 -25.33 -3.65 -14.09
N TYR A 110 -25.55 -3.46 -15.40
CA TYR A 110 -26.53 -2.50 -15.90
C TYR A 110 -27.97 -2.96 -15.69
N GLY A 111 -28.76 -2.11 -15.03
CA GLY A 111 -30.15 -2.40 -14.64
C GLY A 111 -31.24 -1.94 -15.59
N GLY A 112 -30.91 -1.52 -16.81
CA GLY A 112 -31.90 -1.00 -17.77
C GLY A 112 -32.26 0.49 -17.61
N THR A 113 -31.84 1.15 -16.52
CA THR A 113 -32.07 2.60 -16.30
C THR A 113 -30.77 3.40 -16.26
N ASN A 114 -30.68 4.43 -17.10
CA ASN A 114 -29.54 5.34 -17.10
C ASN A 114 -29.48 6.22 -15.84
N LEU A 115 -28.29 6.27 -15.22
CA LEU A 115 -28.01 7.08 -14.04
C LEU A 115 -27.55 8.51 -14.39
N GLY A 116 -27.02 8.71 -15.61
CA GLY A 116 -26.33 9.93 -16.02
C GLY A 116 -24.98 10.10 -15.31
N VAL A 117 -24.12 10.98 -15.84
CA VAL A 117 -22.73 11.17 -15.36
C VAL A 117 -22.66 11.43 -13.85
N GLY A 118 -23.49 12.35 -13.34
CA GLY A 118 -23.50 12.66 -11.91
C GLY A 118 -24.05 11.53 -11.02
N GLY A 119 -24.93 10.68 -11.55
CA GLY A 119 -25.43 9.51 -10.83
C GLY A 119 -24.38 8.40 -10.75
N LEU A 120 -23.69 8.14 -11.85
CA LEU A 120 -22.57 7.20 -11.92
C LEU A 120 -21.45 7.63 -10.99
N ALA A 121 -21.03 8.90 -11.04
CA ALA A 121 -19.94 9.39 -10.20
C ALA A 121 -20.20 9.16 -8.71
N ARG A 122 -21.45 9.36 -8.25
CA ARG A 122 -21.84 9.09 -6.86
C ARG A 122 -21.86 7.60 -6.55
N ALA A 123 -22.33 6.76 -7.47
CA ALA A 123 -22.35 5.31 -7.29
C ALA A 123 -20.93 4.74 -7.20
N TYR A 124 -20.04 5.08 -8.13
CA TYR A 124 -18.65 4.63 -8.10
C TYR A 124 -17.89 5.12 -6.87
N SER A 125 -18.08 6.39 -6.47
CA SER A 125 -17.51 6.90 -5.22
C SER A 125 -18.04 6.13 -4.00
N ARG A 126 -19.33 5.79 -3.99
CA ARG A 126 -19.94 5.01 -2.90
C ARG A 126 -19.37 3.59 -2.85
N GLY A 127 -19.21 2.91 -3.99
CA GLY A 127 -18.66 1.56 -4.04
C GLY A 127 -17.29 1.46 -3.40
N VAL A 128 -16.36 2.36 -3.75
CA VAL A 128 -15.05 2.41 -3.09
C VAL A 128 -15.18 2.73 -1.61
N LYS A 129 -16.01 3.72 -1.25
CA LYS A 129 -16.16 4.13 0.16
C LYS A 129 -16.70 3.00 1.04
N ASP A 130 -17.72 2.30 0.57
CA ASP A 130 -18.36 1.22 1.32
C ASP A 130 -17.40 0.01 1.44
N ALA A 131 -16.64 -0.31 0.38
CA ALA A 131 -15.63 -1.37 0.42
C ALA A 131 -14.43 -1.02 1.34
N VAL A 132 -13.96 0.24 1.34
CA VAL A 132 -12.96 0.71 2.31
C VAL A 132 -13.48 0.64 3.74
N ALA A 133 -14.76 0.96 3.96
CA ALA A 133 -15.36 0.89 5.29
C ALA A 133 -15.45 -0.57 5.79
N ASP A 134 -15.74 -1.52 4.89
CA ASP A 134 -15.75 -2.95 5.18
C ASP A 134 -14.34 -3.47 5.50
N ALA A 135 -13.34 -3.14 4.68
CA ALA A 135 -11.93 -3.49 4.92
C ALA A 135 -11.37 -2.90 6.23
N GLY A 136 -11.88 -1.73 6.64
CA GLY A 136 -11.23 -0.90 7.64
C GLY A 136 -9.90 -0.32 7.16
N THR A 137 -9.31 0.56 7.96
CA THR A 137 -8.02 1.20 7.62
C THR A 137 -7.05 1.13 8.79
N VAL A 138 -5.76 1.03 8.48
CA VAL A 138 -4.66 1.07 9.45
C VAL A 138 -3.63 2.11 9.04
N GLU A 139 -2.83 2.53 10.01
CA GLU A 139 -1.61 3.30 9.76
C GLU A 139 -0.43 2.34 9.70
N GLU A 140 0.36 2.43 8.63
CA GLU A 140 1.54 1.62 8.38
C GLU A 140 2.78 2.51 8.42
N VAL A 141 3.84 2.03 9.06
CA VAL A 141 5.16 2.69 9.04
C VAL A 141 6.04 1.91 8.06
N PRO A 142 6.61 2.56 7.03
CA PRO A 142 7.57 1.90 6.14
C PRO A 142 8.78 1.39 6.94
N HIS A 143 9.17 0.14 6.69
CA HIS A 143 10.38 -0.45 7.24
C HIS A 143 11.35 -0.79 6.12
N GLU A 144 12.64 -0.64 6.39
CA GLU A 144 13.70 -1.18 5.56
C GLU A 144 14.49 -2.23 6.35
N THR A 145 15.13 -3.14 5.60
CA THR A 145 16.05 -4.13 6.17
C THR A 145 17.46 -3.81 5.71
N PHE A 146 18.42 -3.90 6.62
CA PHE A 146 19.84 -3.76 6.31
C PHE A 146 20.66 -4.73 7.16
N ALA A 147 21.83 -5.11 6.65
CA ALA A 147 22.77 -5.97 7.34
C ALA A 147 23.84 -5.12 8.04
N VAL A 148 24.30 -5.58 9.20
CA VAL A 148 25.46 -5.01 9.90
C VAL A 148 26.41 -6.14 10.26
N THR A 149 27.61 -6.12 9.71
CA THR A 149 28.65 -7.11 10.03
C THR A 149 29.79 -6.45 10.79
N VAL A 150 30.17 -7.06 11.92
CA VAL A 150 31.21 -6.56 12.83
C VAL A 150 32.04 -7.68 13.43
N ALA A 151 33.29 -7.38 13.78
CA ALA A 151 34.09 -8.25 14.62
C ALA A 151 33.47 -8.40 16.02
N TYR A 152 33.82 -9.48 16.72
CA TYR A 152 33.31 -9.79 18.06
C TYR A 152 33.50 -8.65 19.08
N ASP A 153 34.59 -7.89 19.01
CA ASP A 153 34.88 -6.76 19.89
C ASP A 153 33.82 -5.65 19.81
N ASP A 154 33.20 -5.46 18.64
CA ASP A 154 32.20 -4.43 18.39
C ASP A 154 30.75 -4.97 18.51
N SER A 155 30.58 -6.30 18.48
CA SER A 155 29.26 -6.97 18.45
C SER A 155 28.34 -6.61 19.63
N GLY A 156 28.89 -6.50 20.85
CA GLY A 156 28.10 -6.12 22.03
C GLY A 156 27.59 -4.69 21.98
N SER A 157 28.41 -3.77 21.44
CA SER A 157 28.05 -2.36 21.27
C SER A 157 26.94 -2.21 20.23
N VAL A 158 27.05 -2.89 19.09
CA VAL A 158 26.02 -2.89 18.04
C VAL A 158 24.71 -3.47 18.57
N ARG A 159 24.76 -4.65 19.21
CA ARG A 159 23.57 -5.29 19.80
C ARG A 159 22.87 -4.37 20.81
N GLY A 160 23.63 -3.73 21.70
CA GLY A 160 23.08 -2.78 22.66
C GLY A 160 22.41 -1.57 22.00
N LEU A 161 22.94 -1.08 20.87
CA LEU A 161 22.30 -0.02 20.10
C LEU A 161 20.99 -0.48 19.47
N LEU A 162 20.95 -1.66 18.86
CA LEU A 162 19.74 -2.24 18.27
C LEU A 162 18.64 -2.46 19.31
N GLU A 163 19.00 -3.07 20.45
CA GLU A 163 18.08 -3.25 21.58
C GLU A 163 17.58 -1.91 22.13
N SER A 164 18.45 -0.90 22.26
CA SER A 164 18.05 0.44 22.72
C SER A 164 17.11 1.17 21.75
N ALA A 165 17.24 0.87 20.45
CA ALA A 165 16.40 1.45 19.41
C ALA A 165 15.05 0.72 19.30
N GLY A 166 14.89 -0.44 19.93
CA GLY A 166 13.66 -1.23 19.88
C GLY A 166 13.35 -1.80 18.50
N VAL A 167 14.37 -1.96 17.64
CA VAL A 167 14.23 -2.52 16.30
C VAL A 167 14.25 -4.04 16.33
N GLU A 168 13.57 -4.67 15.37
CA GLU A 168 13.63 -6.12 15.18
C GLU A 168 14.97 -6.48 14.53
N PHE A 169 15.66 -7.51 15.03
CA PHE A 169 16.87 -8.02 14.39
C PHE A 169 17.11 -9.50 14.68
N ASP A 170 17.74 -10.18 13.73
CA ASP A 170 18.35 -11.50 13.90
C ASP A 170 19.88 -11.35 13.96
N ALA A 171 20.56 -12.28 14.64
CA ALA A 171 22.01 -12.25 14.80
C ALA A 171 22.64 -13.63 14.52
N ASP A 172 23.61 -13.64 13.61
CA ASP A 172 24.40 -14.81 13.24
C ASP A 172 25.85 -14.65 13.71
N TYR A 173 26.34 -15.64 14.44
CA TYR A 173 27.68 -15.63 15.05
C TYR A 173 28.56 -16.66 14.36
N GLU A 174 29.40 -16.21 13.42
CA GLU A 174 30.34 -17.04 12.68
C GLU A 174 31.78 -16.54 12.88
N ALA A 175 32.53 -16.32 11.79
CA ALA A 175 33.86 -15.71 11.84
C ALA A 175 33.78 -14.24 12.30
N ASP A 176 32.79 -13.52 11.78
CA ASP A 176 32.32 -12.21 12.25
C ASP A 176 30.86 -12.35 12.72
N VAL A 177 30.34 -11.31 13.39
CA VAL A 177 28.95 -11.25 13.85
C VAL A 177 28.14 -10.41 12.87
N SER A 178 27.08 -10.98 12.31
CA SER A 178 26.19 -10.31 11.38
C SER A 178 24.81 -10.12 12.01
N PHE A 179 24.24 -8.93 11.86
CA PHE A 179 22.90 -8.58 12.30
C PHE A 179 22.02 -8.26 11.09
N ALA A 180 20.91 -8.96 10.91
CA ALA A 180 19.87 -8.60 9.96
C ALA A 180 18.86 -7.71 10.67
N VAL A 181 18.86 -6.40 10.37
CA VAL A 181 18.12 -5.39 11.12
C VAL A 181 16.92 -4.93 10.31
N ARG A 182 15.73 -4.93 10.91
CA ARG A 182 14.53 -4.31 10.37
C ARG A 182 14.20 -3.06 11.18
N ALA A 183 14.32 -1.90 10.56
CA ALA A 183 14.06 -0.61 11.19
C ALA A 183 13.03 0.18 10.39
N SER A 184 12.38 1.15 11.03
CA SER A 184 11.60 2.14 10.28
C SER A 184 12.55 2.90 9.34
N VAL A 185 12.08 3.27 8.16
CA VAL A 185 12.88 4.03 7.20
C VAL A 185 13.36 5.36 7.80
N GLU A 186 12.52 6.00 8.63
CA GLU A 186 12.88 7.26 9.30
C GLU A 186 14.07 7.06 10.25
N ASP A 187 14.08 5.97 11.01
CA ASP A 187 15.10 5.73 12.04
C ASP A 187 16.34 5.03 11.49
N ALA A 188 16.26 4.36 10.34
CA ALA A 188 17.33 3.55 9.78
C ALA A 188 18.59 4.38 9.48
N ALA A 189 18.46 5.59 8.93
CA ALA A 189 19.61 6.45 8.65
C ALA A 189 20.36 6.84 9.94
N ASP A 190 19.63 7.33 10.95
CA ASP A 190 20.19 7.71 12.24
C ASP A 190 20.79 6.50 12.97
N LEU A 191 20.16 5.32 12.87
CA LEU A 191 20.66 4.09 13.46
C LEU A 191 21.97 3.64 12.80
N ARG A 192 22.07 3.68 11.46
CA ARG A 192 23.30 3.39 10.73
C ARG A 192 24.44 4.33 11.16
N ASP A 193 24.16 5.62 11.34
CA ASP A 193 25.16 6.59 11.77
C ASP A 193 25.62 6.37 13.23
N ARG A 194 24.70 6.02 14.14
CA ARG A 194 25.03 5.64 15.52
C ARG A 194 25.92 4.39 15.56
N ILE A 195 25.61 3.38 14.74
CA ILE A 195 26.41 2.14 14.63
C ILE A 195 27.82 2.45 14.10
N ARG A 196 27.94 3.25 13.03
CA ARG A 196 29.25 3.70 12.52
C ARG A 196 30.04 4.45 13.58
N SER A 197 29.41 5.34 14.33
CA SER A 197 30.07 6.09 15.40
C SER A 197 30.61 5.17 16.50
N ALA A 198 29.78 4.24 17.00
CA ALA A 198 30.16 3.33 18.08
C ALA A 198 31.29 2.36 17.69
N THR A 199 31.34 1.96 16.42
CA THR A 199 32.37 1.05 15.88
C THR A 199 33.57 1.79 15.29
N SER A 200 33.63 3.12 15.43
CA SER A 200 34.64 3.96 14.75
C SER A 200 34.76 3.69 13.24
N GLY A 201 33.65 3.35 12.59
CA GLY A 201 33.55 3.05 11.17
C GLY A 201 33.99 1.64 10.77
N ARG A 202 34.21 0.73 11.72
CA ARG A 202 34.59 -0.67 11.43
C ARG A 202 33.41 -1.56 11.05
N ALA A 203 32.18 -1.16 11.35
CA ALA A 203 30.99 -1.88 10.92
C ALA A 203 30.81 -1.79 9.41
N ASP A 204 30.65 -2.94 8.77
CA ASP A 204 30.18 -3.04 7.40
C ASP A 204 28.65 -3.04 7.40
N ILE A 205 28.02 -2.18 6.59
CA ILE A 205 26.57 -1.96 6.58
C ILE A 205 26.09 -2.01 5.12
N GLU A 206 25.20 -2.95 4.83
CA GLU A 206 24.61 -3.19 3.49
C GLU A 206 23.09 -3.03 3.50
#